data_AF-A0A1B1ZP48-F1
#
_entry.id   AF-A0A1B1ZP48-F1
#
_cell.length_a   1.000
_cell.length_b   1.000
_cell.length_c   1.000
_cell.angle_alpha   90.00
_cell.angle_beta   90.00
_cell.angle_gamma   90.00
#
_symmetry.space_group_name_H-M   'P 1'
#
loop_
_entity.id
_entity.type
_entity.pdbx_description
1 polymer ?
#
loop_
_entity_poly.entity_id
_entity_poly.type
_entity_poly.pdbx_seq_one_letter_code
_entity_poly.pdbx_strand_id
1 'polypeptide(L)'
;MPARQLLSVVLVAAVVAAVAALAVADRPEENDVPAVAAPGVLRVLPLGASSTVGVGSLGTAGYRLPLWERLTARGVRLDYVGSRNSGPDALPDGDHEGRSGWSAARMASFVGGWVLAADPDVVLLHAGTNDLLAGASARSTAQSLDRVLERIFAAAPGTHVVMAGVWAPLPRQRAARGELNTLLPQVAQRHRELGHSVEYADVSSLFPAGRTADGLHAGPLAYREIAGMWAGRIETWLDRRAARRLTRPA
;
A
#
# COMPACT_ATOMS: atom_id res chain seq x y z
N MET A 1 56.53 59.43 34.78
CA MET A 1 56.12 60.64 34.04
C MET A 1 54.71 60.44 33.50
N PRO A 2 53.89 61.50 33.38
CA PRO A 2 52.55 61.54 33.97
C PRO A 2 51.37 61.37 32.99
N ALA A 3 50.20 61.10 33.58
CA ALA A 3 48.85 61.60 33.28
C ALA A 3 48.28 61.57 31.85
N ARG A 4 47.10 60.93 31.73
CA ARG A 4 45.81 61.49 31.23
C ARG A 4 44.80 60.33 31.14
N GLN A 5 43.75 60.23 31.96
CA GLN A 5 42.45 60.95 31.89
C GLN A 5 41.92 61.09 30.46
N LEU A 6 40.66 60.82 30.07
CA LEU A 6 39.43 60.26 30.66
C LEU A 6 38.44 60.21 29.46
N LEU A 7 37.26 59.62 29.71
CA LEU A 7 35.98 59.71 28.99
C LEU A 7 35.61 58.50 28.13
N SER A 8 34.77 57.61 28.66
CA SER A 8 33.27 57.66 28.62
C SER A 8 32.79 57.01 27.32
N VAL A 9 31.97 55.96 27.34
CA VAL A 9 30.58 55.99 27.82
C VAL A 9 30.16 54.60 28.29
N VAL A 10 29.46 54.62 29.42
CA VAL A 10 28.69 53.55 30.05
C VAL A 10 27.50 53.16 29.15
N LEU A 11 27.24 51.86 28.97
CA LEU A 11 25.88 51.37 29.16
C LEU A 11 25.87 49.94 29.69
N VAL A 12 25.24 49.83 30.86
CA VAL A 12 24.94 48.64 31.63
C VAL A 12 23.77 47.89 31.00
N ALA A 13 23.88 46.56 30.89
CA ALA A 13 22.75 45.66 31.12
C ALA A 13 23.29 44.25 31.40
N ALA A 14 23.34 43.90 32.69
CA ALA A 14 23.55 42.54 33.16
C ALA A 14 22.20 41.83 33.25
N VAL A 15 22.12 40.59 32.77
CA VAL A 15 21.19 39.59 33.32
C VAL A 15 21.88 38.23 33.32
N VAL A 16 22.10 37.72 34.52
CA VAL A 16 22.53 36.34 34.84
C VAL A 16 21.29 35.44 34.74
N ALA A 17 21.39 34.31 34.04
CA ALA A 17 20.41 33.24 34.10
C ALA A 17 21.06 31.98 34.67
N ALA A 18 20.53 31.51 35.80
CA ALA A 18 20.94 30.34 36.54
C ALA A 18 20.46 29.04 35.88
N VAL A 19 21.30 28.00 35.93
CA VAL A 19 21.01 26.65 35.45
C VAL A 19 20.31 25.86 36.54
N ALA A 20 19.10 25.36 36.27
CA ALA A 20 18.43 24.37 37.11
C ALA A 20 18.35 23.04 36.33
N ALA A 21 19.09 22.04 36.79
CA ALA A 21 18.97 20.67 36.31
C ALA A 21 17.80 19.99 37.03
N LEU A 22 16.79 19.52 36.27
CA LEU A 22 15.78 18.60 36.77
C LEU A 22 16.06 17.20 36.20
N ALA A 23 16.09 16.23 37.10
CA ALA A 23 16.22 14.81 36.84
C ALA A 23 15.08 14.32 35.94
N VAL A 24 15.43 13.72 34.80
CA VAL A 24 14.50 12.94 33.98
C VAL A 24 14.42 11.56 34.61
N ALA A 25 13.27 11.27 35.22
CA ALA A 25 12.93 9.93 35.66
C ALA A 25 12.79 9.02 34.43
N ASP A 26 13.53 7.93 34.46
CA ASP A 26 13.49 6.82 33.53
C ASP A 26 12.05 6.26 33.46
N ARG A 27 11.41 6.36 32.30
CA ARG A 27 10.13 5.68 32.03
C ARG A 27 10.42 4.46 31.16
N PRO A 28 9.95 3.26 31.52
CA PRO A 28 10.12 2.09 30.67
C PRO A 28 9.37 2.32 29.34
N GLU A 29 10.02 2.03 28.22
CA GLU A 29 9.39 1.97 26.90
C GLU A 29 8.19 1.01 26.98
N GLU A 30 6.99 1.58 26.89
CA GLU A 30 5.76 0.84 26.70
C GLU A 30 5.83 0.27 25.28
N ASN A 31 5.96 -1.05 25.16
CA ASN A 31 5.90 -1.74 23.89
C ASN A 31 4.56 -1.40 23.22
N ASP A 32 4.58 -0.55 22.19
CA ASP A 32 3.42 -0.27 21.35
C ASP A 32 3.00 -1.57 20.65
N VAL A 33 2.05 -2.26 21.27
CA VAL A 33 1.27 -3.30 20.61
C VAL A 33 0.48 -2.60 19.49
N PRO A 34 0.45 -3.11 18.25
CA PRO A 34 -0.31 -2.49 17.18
C PRO A 34 -1.76 -2.27 17.65
N ALA A 35 -2.22 -1.01 17.63
CA ALA A 35 -3.56 -0.67 18.05
C ALA A 35 -4.56 -1.44 17.16
N VAL A 36 -5.38 -2.28 17.79
CA VAL A 36 -6.54 -2.89 17.14
C VAL A 36 -7.40 -1.75 16.61
N ALA A 37 -7.64 -1.72 15.30
CA ALA A 37 -8.35 -0.62 14.67
C ALA A 37 -9.74 -0.39 15.31
N ALA A 38 -10.11 0.88 15.47
CA ALA A 38 -11.39 1.27 16.03
C ALA A 38 -12.55 0.68 15.19
N PRO A 39 -13.65 0.23 15.81
CA PRO A 39 -14.78 -0.36 15.11
C PRO A 39 -15.24 0.50 13.93
N GLY A 40 -15.16 -0.06 12.71
CA GLY A 40 -15.60 0.58 11.47
C GLY A 40 -14.56 1.45 10.76
N VAL A 41 -13.27 1.26 11.03
CA VAL A 41 -12.16 1.65 10.14
C VAL A 41 -11.85 0.46 9.22
N LEU A 42 -11.57 0.71 7.95
CA LEU A 42 -11.19 -0.29 6.96
C LEU A 42 -9.67 -0.28 6.78
N ARG A 43 -9.01 -1.37 7.21
CA ARG A 43 -7.56 -1.55 7.06
C ARG A 43 -7.24 -2.11 5.69
N VAL A 44 -6.59 -1.32 4.84
CA VAL A 44 -6.24 -1.71 3.47
C VAL A 44 -4.73 -1.81 3.35
N LEU A 45 -4.22 -2.95 2.88
CA LEU A 45 -2.81 -3.17 2.57
C LEU A 45 -2.57 -3.04 1.06
N PRO A 46 -2.02 -1.91 0.56
CA PRO A 46 -1.51 -1.82 -0.80
C PRO A 46 -0.26 -2.69 -0.94
N LEU A 47 -0.36 -3.85 -1.61
CA LEU A 47 0.72 -4.83 -1.73
C LEU A 47 1.20 -4.96 -3.17
N GLY A 48 2.49 -4.76 -3.42
CA GLY A 48 3.01 -4.89 -4.78
C GLY A 48 4.44 -4.43 -4.97
N ALA A 49 4.72 -3.95 -6.17
CA ALA A 49 6.04 -3.45 -6.56
C ALA A 49 6.03 -1.92 -6.78
N SER A 50 6.75 -1.43 -7.78
CA SER A 50 6.90 0.01 -8.08
C SER A 50 5.58 0.70 -8.42
N SER A 51 4.62 0.01 -9.04
CA SER A 51 3.29 0.57 -9.29
C SER A 51 2.48 0.80 -8.02
N THR A 52 2.75 0.06 -6.94
CA THR A 52 2.15 0.28 -5.62
C THR A 52 2.87 1.39 -4.86
N VAL A 53 4.20 1.48 -4.99
CA VAL A 53 4.97 2.65 -4.51
C VAL A 53 4.44 3.94 -5.15
N GLY A 54 4.10 3.87 -6.45
CA GLY A 54 3.53 4.98 -7.21
C GLY A 54 4.45 5.55 -8.27
N VAL A 55 5.46 4.78 -8.71
CA VAL A 55 6.33 5.19 -9.82
C VAL A 55 5.47 5.52 -11.05
N GLY A 56 5.80 6.60 -11.76
CA GLY A 56 4.98 7.14 -12.85
C GLY A 56 3.96 8.21 -12.39
N SER A 57 3.67 8.32 -11.09
CA SER A 57 2.93 9.43 -10.49
C SER A 57 3.21 9.56 -8.99
N LEU A 58 4.42 10.01 -8.64
CA LEU A 58 4.81 10.19 -7.22
C LEU A 58 3.93 11.26 -6.53
N GLY A 59 3.51 12.29 -7.26
CA GLY A 59 2.59 13.33 -6.77
C GLY A 59 1.18 12.82 -6.43
N THR A 60 0.85 11.56 -6.73
CA THR A 60 -0.39 10.91 -6.29
C THR A 60 -0.14 9.59 -5.58
N ALA A 61 1.11 9.27 -5.24
CA ALA A 61 1.46 7.97 -4.68
C ALA A 61 0.93 6.80 -5.54
N GLY A 62 0.97 6.97 -6.87
CA GLY A 62 0.30 6.06 -7.81
C GLY A 62 -1.22 6.15 -7.67
N TYR A 63 -1.85 5.01 -7.39
CA TYR A 63 -3.30 4.95 -7.17
C TYR A 63 -3.72 5.28 -5.74
N ARG A 64 -2.79 5.37 -4.77
CA ARG A 64 -3.13 5.42 -3.34
C ARG A 64 -3.85 6.71 -2.94
N LEU A 65 -3.40 7.87 -3.44
CA LEU A 65 -4.10 9.15 -3.21
C LEU A 65 -5.51 9.17 -3.83
N PRO A 66 -5.70 8.91 -5.15
CA PRO A 66 -7.05 8.93 -5.71
C PRO A 66 -7.97 7.85 -5.14
N LEU A 67 -7.43 6.72 -4.66
CA LEU A 67 -8.21 5.70 -3.96
C LEU A 67 -8.66 6.21 -2.59
N TRP A 68 -7.77 6.86 -1.83
CA TRP A 68 -8.10 7.51 -0.56
C TRP A 68 -9.23 8.51 -0.75
N GLU A 69 -9.04 9.49 -1.65
CA GLU A 69 -10.03 10.53 -1.98
C GLU A 69 -11.41 9.92 -2.29
N ARG A 70 -11.44 8.84 -3.08
CA ARG A 70 -12.68 8.21 -3.53
C ARG A 70 -13.40 7.47 -2.40
N LEU A 71 -12.68 6.70 -1.59
CA LEU A 71 -13.27 5.96 -0.48
C LEU A 71 -13.75 6.90 0.64
N THR A 72 -12.96 7.91 1.00
CA THR A 72 -13.35 8.88 2.03
C THR A 72 -14.53 9.74 1.59
N ALA A 73 -14.62 10.10 0.30
CA ALA A 73 -15.80 10.80 -0.24
C ALA A 73 -17.10 9.98 -0.13
N ARG A 74 -17.01 8.66 0.07
CA ARG A 74 -18.13 7.75 0.31
C ARG A 74 -18.36 7.45 1.79
N GLY A 75 -17.64 8.14 2.69
CA GLY A 75 -17.75 7.96 4.13
C GLY A 75 -17.01 6.72 4.66
N VAL A 76 -16.18 6.06 3.86
CA VAL A 76 -15.30 4.99 4.34
C VAL A 76 -14.18 5.62 5.16
N ARG A 77 -14.05 5.20 6.43
CA ARG A 77 -12.87 5.52 7.24
C ARG A 77 -11.77 4.54 6.85
N LEU A 78 -10.75 5.04 6.18
CA LEU A 78 -9.66 4.27 5.61
C LEU A 78 -8.42 4.38 6.51
N ASP A 79 -7.72 3.26 6.65
CA ASP A 79 -6.40 3.13 7.28
C ASP A 79 -5.56 2.30 6.30
N TYR A 80 -4.58 2.92 5.65
CA TYR A 80 -3.61 2.16 4.90
C TYR A 80 -2.64 1.53 5.88
N VAL A 81 -2.30 0.27 5.65
CA VAL A 81 -1.37 -0.47 6.51
C VAL A 81 -0.21 -1.00 5.69
N GLY A 82 0.94 -1.16 6.31
CA GLY A 82 2.14 -1.72 5.70
C GLY A 82 3.42 -1.20 6.35
N SER A 83 4.55 -1.84 6.06
CA SER A 83 5.84 -1.48 6.66
C SER A 83 6.58 -0.32 5.97
N ARG A 84 6.04 0.19 4.87
CA ARG A 84 6.62 1.32 4.11
C ARG A 84 5.68 2.49 4.19
N ASN A 85 6.25 3.69 4.23
CA ASN A 85 5.50 4.94 4.16
C ASN A 85 6.09 5.82 3.06
N SER A 86 5.26 6.24 2.10
CA SER A 86 5.63 7.23 1.09
C SER A 86 4.40 7.85 0.43
N GLY A 87 4.50 9.12 0.03
CA GLY A 87 3.45 9.81 -0.71
C GLY A 87 3.61 11.33 -0.63
N PRO A 88 2.76 12.09 -1.34
CA PRO A 88 2.69 13.54 -1.19
C PRO A 88 2.00 13.92 0.13
N ASP A 89 2.23 15.13 0.63
CA ASP A 89 1.55 15.66 1.83
C ASP A 89 0.01 15.62 1.74
N ALA A 90 -0.52 15.67 0.51
CA ALA A 90 -1.95 15.58 0.25
C ALA A 90 -2.55 14.19 0.53
N LEU A 91 -1.73 13.15 0.67
CA LEU A 91 -2.16 11.81 1.09
C LEU A 91 -2.00 11.72 2.61
N PRO A 92 -3.11 11.70 3.38
CA PRO A 92 -3.03 11.72 4.84
C PRO A 92 -2.33 10.49 5.44
N ASP A 93 -2.41 9.36 4.74
CA ASP A 93 -1.84 8.10 5.15
C ASP A 93 -0.99 7.51 4.02
N GLY A 94 0.31 7.54 4.21
CA GLY A 94 1.30 7.12 3.23
C GLY A 94 1.63 5.63 3.29
N ASP A 95 1.00 4.84 4.16
CA ASP A 95 1.42 3.46 4.42
C ASP A 95 1.13 2.53 3.24
N HIS A 96 2.03 1.57 3.03
CA HIS A 96 1.95 0.56 1.98
C HIS A 96 2.95 -0.58 2.17
N GLU A 97 2.82 -1.59 1.31
CA GLU A 97 3.76 -2.71 1.15
C GLU A 97 4.24 -2.84 -0.30
N GLY A 98 4.27 -1.72 -1.02
CA GLY A 98 4.96 -1.57 -2.32
C GLY A 98 6.49 -1.65 -2.22
N ARG A 99 7.11 -2.50 -3.04
CA ARG A 99 8.57 -2.69 -3.10
C ARG A 99 9.09 -2.68 -4.54
N SER A 100 9.61 -1.54 -4.99
CA SER A 100 10.11 -1.36 -6.37
C SER A 100 11.09 -2.47 -6.80
N GLY A 101 10.87 -3.03 -7.98
CA GLY A 101 11.69 -4.10 -8.55
C GLY A 101 11.43 -5.52 -8.01
N TRP A 102 10.53 -5.70 -7.05
CA TRP A 102 10.24 -7.03 -6.51
C TRP A 102 9.37 -7.86 -7.45
N SER A 103 9.79 -9.10 -7.68
CA SER A 103 8.98 -10.15 -8.30
C SER A 103 8.02 -10.79 -7.30
N ALA A 104 6.95 -11.40 -7.78
CA ALA A 104 6.06 -12.22 -6.97
C ALA A 104 6.82 -13.39 -6.34
N ALA A 105 7.76 -13.99 -7.09
CA ALA A 105 8.62 -15.05 -6.58
C ALA A 105 9.43 -14.62 -5.35
N ARG A 106 10.02 -13.42 -5.38
CA ARG A 106 10.76 -12.85 -4.24
C ARG A 106 9.81 -12.47 -3.09
N MET A 107 8.70 -11.81 -3.42
CA MET A 107 7.70 -11.34 -2.46
C MET A 107 7.14 -12.48 -1.61
N ALA A 108 6.91 -13.64 -2.23
CA ALA A 108 6.30 -14.77 -1.57
C ALA A 108 6.99 -15.03 -0.22
N SER A 109 8.32 -15.02 -0.10
CA SER A 109 9.01 -15.46 1.13
C SER A 109 8.81 -14.52 2.33
N PHE A 110 8.24 -13.34 2.12
CA PHE A 110 8.12 -12.31 3.15
C PHE A 110 6.66 -11.91 3.42
N VAL A 111 5.77 -12.09 2.43
CA VAL A 111 4.40 -11.56 2.49
C VAL A 111 3.61 -12.02 3.70
N GLY A 112 3.80 -13.25 4.17
CA GLY A 112 3.11 -13.75 5.36
C GLY A 112 3.45 -12.92 6.61
N GLY A 113 4.71 -12.55 6.79
CA GLY A 113 5.13 -11.71 7.92
C GLY A 113 4.58 -10.27 7.82
N TRP A 114 4.54 -9.70 6.62
CA TRP A 114 3.97 -8.36 6.42
C TRP A 114 2.46 -8.33 6.67
N VAL A 115 1.73 -9.33 6.16
CA VAL A 115 0.28 -9.43 6.36
C VAL A 115 -0.04 -9.68 7.83
N LEU A 116 0.72 -10.55 8.50
CA LEU A 116 0.54 -10.80 9.93
C LEU A 116 0.75 -9.53 10.76
N ALA A 117 1.79 -8.76 10.46
CA ALA A 117 2.08 -7.52 11.17
C ALA A 117 1.07 -6.40 10.85
N ALA A 118 0.58 -6.34 9.61
CA ALA A 118 -0.35 -5.31 9.15
C ALA A 118 -1.82 -5.61 9.50
N ASP A 119 -2.18 -6.86 9.80
CA ASP A 119 -3.56 -7.31 10.09
C ASP A 119 -4.65 -6.63 9.21
N PRO A 120 -4.60 -6.81 7.87
CA PRO A 120 -5.47 -6.07 6.97
C PRO A 120 -6.87 -6.68 6.83
N ASP A 121 -7.90 -5.84 6.73
CA ASP A 121 -9.22 -6.26 6.26
C ASP A 121 -9.21 -6.57 4.75
N VAL A 122 -8.47 -5.77 3.98
CA VAL A 122 -8.36 -5.91 2.52
C VAL A 122 -6.91 -5.82 2.07
N VAL A 123 -6.47 -6.72 1.19
CA VAL A 123 -5.18 -6.66 0.50
C VAL A 123 -5.41 -6.33 -0.98
N LEU A 124 -4.75 -5.29 -1.47
CA LEU A 124 -4.72 -4.94 -2.89
C LEU A 124 -3.43 -5.49 -3.50
N LEU A 125 -3.51 -6.64 -4.17
CA LEU A 125 -2.34 -7.35 -4.70
C LEU A 125 -2.14 -7.02 -6.19
N HIS A 126 -1.01 -6.39 -6.51
CA HIS A 126 -0.53 -6.26 -7.89
C HIS A 126 0.97 -6.55 -7.99
N ALA A 127 1.31 -7.69 -8.59
CA ALA A 127 2.67 -8.15 -8.83
C ALA A 127 2.73 -9.03 -10.10
N GLY A 128 3.94 -9.43 -10.53
CA GLY A 128 4.16 -10.24 -11.73
C GLY A 128 4.86 -9.50 -12.87
N THR A 129 4.84 -8.16 -12.89
CA THR A 129 5.56 -7.36 -13.89
C THR A 129 7.06 -7.67 -13.92
N ASN A 130 7.68 -7.71 -12.74
CA ASN A 130 9.13 -7.93 -12.62
C ASN A 130 9.52 -9.39 -12.92
N ASP A 131 8.65 -10.36 -12.62
CA ASP A 131 8.84 -11.76 -13.00
C ASP A 131 8.94 -11.89 -14.52
N LEU A 132 7.98 -11.30 -15.24
CA LEU A 132 7.97 -11.32 -16.71
C LEU A 132 9.16 -10.57 -17.31
N LEU A 133 9.52 -9.41 -16.75
CA LEU A 133 10.71 -8.65 -17.19
C LEU A 133 12.02 -9.42 -16.96
N ALA A 134 12.09 -10.24 -15.92
CA ALA A 134 13.21 -11.13 -15.64
C ALA A 134 13.22 -12.41 -16.50
N GLY A 135 12.23 -12.58 -17.38
CA GLY A 135 12.14 -13.73 -18.29
C GLY A 135 11.39 -14.94 -17.73
N ALA A 136 10.72 -14.81 -16.59
CA ALA A 136 9.87 -15.88 -16.06
C ALA A 136 8.67 -16.11 -16.99
N SER A 137 8.22 -17.37 -17.09
CA SER A 137 7.02 -17.71 -17.86
C SER A 137 5.75 -17.26 -17.14
N ALA A 138 4.66 -17.10 -17.90
CA ALA A 138 3.33 -16.84 -17.35
C ALA A 138 2.94 -17.85 -16.26
N ARG A 139 3.16 -19.16 -16.53
CA ARG A 139 2.87 -20.24 -15.59
C ARG A 139 3.68 -20.15 -14.30
N SER A 140 4.99 -19.91 -14.39
CA SER A 140 5.85 -19.77 -13.20
C SER A 140 5.51 -18.52 -12.37
N THR A 141 5.11 -17.44 -13.04
CA THR A 141 4.63 -16.22 -12.39
C THR A 141 3.30 -16.45 -11.69
N ALA A 142 2.36 -17.15 -12.34
CA ALA A 142 1.08 -17.54 -11.75
C ALA A 142 1.26 -18.43 -10.51
N GLN A 143 2.17 -19.41 -10.55
CA GLN A 143 2.54 -20.23 -9.39
C GLN A 143 3.17 -19.40 -8.25
N SER A 144 3.90 -18.35 -8.58
CA SER A 144 4.46 -17.46 -7.56
C SER A 144 3.36 -16.63 -6.89
N LEU A 145 2.36 -16.18 -7.65
CA LEU A 145 1.20 -15.46 -7.12
C LEU A 145 0.25 -16.37 -6.32
N ASP A 146 0.10 -17.63 -6.72
CA ASP A 146 -0.57 -18.69 -5.95
C ASP A 146 0.07 -18.83 -4.56
N ARG A 147 1.40 -18.98 -4.49
CA ARG A 147 2.15 -19.00 -3.20
C ARG A 147 2.05 -17.71 -2.40
N VAL A 148 1.93 -16.55 -3.06
CA VAL A 148 1.69 -15.28 -2.36
C VAL A 148 0.32 -15.32 -1.68
N LEU A 149 -0.74 -15.75 -2.38
CA LEU A 149 -2.07 -15.90 -1.80
C LEU A 149 -2.11 -16.93 -0.67
N GLU A 150 -1.46 -18.09 -0.82
CA GLU A 150 -1.33 -19.09 0.25
C GLU A 150 -0.79 -18.46 1.54
N ARG A 151 0.28 -17.65 1.42
CA ARG A 151 0.93 -17.01 2.56
C ARG A 151 0.13 -15.83 3.13
N ILE A 152 -0.62 -15.10 2.30
CA ILE A 152 -1.57 -14.08 2.77
C ILE A 152 -2.65 -14.75 3.63
N PHE A 153 -3.30 -15.79 3.12
CA PHE A 153 -4.40 -16.44 3.83
C PHE A 153 -3.95 -17.29 5.02
N ALA A 154 -2.72 -17.80 5.03
CA ALA A 154 -2.14 -18.42 6.22
C ALA A 154 -1.92 -17.41 7.36
N ALA A 155 -1.55 -16.17 7.03
CA ALA A 155 -1.31 -15.10 8.01
C ALA A 155 -2.61 -14.42 8.47
N ALA A 156 -3.54 -14.17 7.55
CA ALA A 156 -4.82 -13.52 7.82
C ALA A 156 -5.97 -14.26 7.11
N PRO A 157 -6.48 -15.38 7.67
CA PRO A 157 -7.50 -16.21 7.02
C PRO A 157 -8.80 -15.49 6.68
N GLY A 158 -9.13 -14.42 7.43
CA GLY A 158 -10.33 -13.62 7.26
C GLY A 158 -10.19 -12.41 6.33
N THR A 159 -8.99 -12.13 5.83
CA THR A 159 -8.74 -10.97 4.96
C THR A 159 -9.42 -11.15 3.60
N HIS A 160 -9.75 -10.04 2.94
CA HIS A 160 -10.21 -10.05 1.56
C HIS A 160 -9.10 -9.64 0.60
N VAL A 161 -8.79 -10.45 -0.40
CA VAL A 161 -7.77 -10.13 -1.40
C VAL A 161 -8.41 -9.74 -2.72
N VAL A 162 -8.07 -8.55 -3.23
CA VAL A 162 -8.33 -8.18 -4.62
C VAL A 162 -7.02 -8.31 -5.39
N MET A 163 -6.92 -9.31 -6.28
CA MET A 163 -5.72 -9.55 -7.09
C MET A 163 -5.93 -9.00 -8.50
N ALA A 164 -5.14 -8.01 -8.90
CA ALA A 164 -5.20 -7.46 -10.25
C ALA A 164 -4.29 -8.22 -11.22
N GLY A 165 -4.70 -8.28 -12.49
CA GLY A 165 -3.82 -8.67 -13.59
C GLY A 165 -2.67 -7.68 -13.82
N VAL A 166 -1.64 -8.10 -14.55
CA VAL A 166 -0.51 -7.22 -14.91
C VAL A 166 -0.96 -6.21 -15.95
N TRP A 167 -0.99 -4.94 -15.55
CA TRP A 167 -1.39 -3.84 -16.41
C TRP A 167 -0.24 -3.18 -17.21
N ALA A 168 1.00 -3.35 -16.75
CA ALA A 168 2.16 -2.80 -17.45
C ALA A 168 2.18 -3.29 -18.91
N PRO A 169 2.43 -2.43 -19.92
CA PRO A 169 2.25 -2.82 -21.33
C PRO A 169 3.10 -4.02 -21.76
N LEU A 170 4.35 -4.07 -21.30
CA LEU A 170 5.34 -5.13 -21.55
C LEU A 170 5.36 -5.61 -23.01
N PRO A 171 5.69 -4.75 -23.99
CA PRO A 171 5.55 -5.08 -25.40
C PRO A 171 6.36 -6.33 -25.81
N ARG A 172 7.55 -6.52 -25.23
CA ARG A 172 8.41 -7.69 -25.48
C ARG A 172 7.88 -8.98 -24.84
N GLN A 173 7.05 -8.89 -23.81
CA GLN A 173 6.44 -10.02 -23.09
C GLN A 173 4.93 -10.08 -23.30
N ARG A 174 4.39 -9.46 -24.36
CA ARG A 174 2.94 -9.33 -24.59
C ARG A 174 2.20 -10.67 -24.51
N ALA A 175 2.77 -11.72 -25.11
CA ALA A 175 2.20 -13.06 -25.09
C ALA A 175 2.16 -13.64 -23.66
N ALA A 176 3.29 -13.60 -22.95
CA ALA A 176 3.37 -14.10 -21.56
C ALA A 176 2.49 -13.28 -20.60
N ARG A 177 2.41 -11.96 -20.77
CA ARG A 177 1.49 -11.11 -20.00
C ARG A 177 0.03 -11.47 -20.25
N GLY A 178 -0.34 -11.67 -21.51
CA GLY A 178 -1.69 -12.10 -21.89
C GLY A 178 -2.05 -13.47 -21.30
N GLU A 179 -1.15 -14.44 -21.42
CA GLU A 179 -1.33 -15.77 -20.82
C GLU A 179 -1.46 -15.69 -19.29
N LEU A 180 -0.60 -14.90 -18.62
CA LEU A 180 -0.67 -14.71 -17.17
C LEU A 180 -2.04 -14.18 -16.75
N ASN A 181 -2.55 -13.14 -17.42
CA ASN A 181 -3.84 -12.55 -17.10
C ASN A 181 -5.03 -13.51 -17.36
N THR A 182 -4.86 -14.54 -18.19
CA THR A 182 -5.84 -15.64 -18.35
C THR A 182 -5.73 -16.70 -17.25
N LEU A 183 -4.53 -16.90 -16.68
CA LEU A 183 -4.29 -17.88 -15.60
C LEU A 183 -4.72 -17.36 -14.21
N LEU A 184 -4.58 -16.05 -13.95
CA LEU A 184 -4.87 -15.45 -12.65
C LEU A 184 -6.33 -15.59 -12.16
N PRO A 185 -7.37 -15.49 -13.01
CA PRO A 185 -8.73 -15.82 -12.60
C PRO A 185 -8.88 -17.24 -12.06
N GLN A 186 -8.16 -18.21 -12.64
CA GLN A 186 -8.19 -19.61 -12.22
C GLN A 186 -7.47 -19.81 -10.88
N VAL A 187 -6.37 -19.07 -10.65
CA VAL A 187 -5.70 -19.01 -9.34
C VAL A 187 -6.68 -18.50 -8.27
N ALA A 188 -7.32 -17.36 -8.50
CA ALA A 188 -8.31 -16.82 -7.56
C ALA A 188 -9.48 -17.80 -7.32
N GLN A 189 -9.95 -18.47 -8.37
CA GLN A 189 -11.01 -19.48 -8.24
C GLN A 189 -10.62 -20.63 -7.31
N ARG A 190 -9.42 -21.22 -7.45
CA ARG A 190 -8.97 -22.30 -6.56
C ARG A 190 -8.93 -21.87 -5.10
N HIS A 191 -8.44 -20.66 -4.82
CA HIS A 191 -8.46 -20.14 -3.45
C HIS A 191 -9.89 -19.92 -2.91
N ARG A 192 -10.83 -19.50 -3.76
CA ARG A 192 -12.25 -19.42 -3.36
C ARG A 192 -12.86 -20.79 -3.07
N GLU A 193 -12.49 -21.82 -3.82
CA GLU A 193 -12.91 -23.21 -3.58
C GLU A 193 -12.38 -23.75 -2.24
N LEU A 194 -11.24 -23.23 -1.77
CA LEU A 194 -10.70 -23.46 -0.42
C LEU A 194 -11.37 -22.60 0.68
N GLY A 195 -12.37 -21.78 0.33
CA GLY A 195 -13.10 -20.92 1.26
C GLY A 195 -12.48 -19.55 1.52
N HIS A 196 -11.37 -19.22 0.87
CA HIS A 196 -10.74 -17.90 1.01
C HIS A 196 -11.53 -16.79 0.31
N SER A 197 -11.48 -15.58 0.88
CA SER A 197 -12.09 -14.40 0.27
C SER A 197 -11.11 -13.74 -0.72
N VAL A 198 -11.15 -14.15 -1.98
CA VAL A 198 -10.35 -13.53 -3.05
C VAL A 198 -11.18 -13.28 -4.30
N GLU A 199 -10.90 -12.18 -4.99
CA GLU A 199 -11.39 -11.93 -6.35
C GLU A 199 -10.28 -11.48 -7.30
N TYR A 200 -10.46 -11.75 -8.58
CA TYR A 200 -9.59 -11.25 -9.64
C TYR A 200 -10.17 -9.97 -10.22
N ALA A 201 -9.35 -8.92 -10.30
CA ALA A 201 -9.70 -7.68 -10.96
C ALA A 201 -9.11 -7.66 -12.37
N ASP A 202 -9.98 -7.75 -13.37
CA ASP A 202 -9.59 -7.64 -14.77
C ASP A 202 -9.11 -6.23 -15.11
N VAL A 203 -7.97 -6.17 -15.76
CA VAL A 203 -7.27 -4.93 -16.15
C VAL A 203 -7.35 -4.66 -17.66
N SER A 204 -8.06 -5.51 -18.42
CA SER A 204 -8.16 -5.42 -19.88
C SER A 204 -8.72 -4.09 -20.38
N SER A 205 -9.68 -3.51 -19.66
CA SER A 205 -10.33 -2.23 -19.97
C SER A 205 -9.72 -1.02 -19.26
N LEU A 206 -8.69 -1.25 -18.44
CA LEU A 206 -8.17 -0.27 -17.48
C LEU A 206 -7.06 0.63 -18.04
N PHE A 207 -6.59 0.33 -19.25
CA PHE A 207 -5.51 1.05 -19.92
C PHE A 207 -5.80 1.29 -21.41
N PRO A 208 -6.99 1.80 -21.80
CA PRO A 208 -7.41 1.85 -23.19
C PRO A 208 -6.53 2.76 -24.07
N ALA A 209 -5.74 3.66 -23.46
CA ALA A 209 -4.91 4.63 -24.17
C ALA A 209 -3.39 4.46 -23.99
N GLY A 210 -2.90 3.37 -23.38
CA GLY A 210 -1.45 3.13 -23.26
C GLY A 210 -0.67 4.24 -22.53
N ARG A 211 -1.30 4.94 -21.58
CA ARG A 211 -0.72 6.09 -20.87
C ARG A 211 0.26 5.63 -19.80
N THR A 212 1.49 5.42 -20.22
CA THR A 212 2.63 5.22 -19.32
C THR A 212 3.44 6.50 -19.18
N ALA A 213 4.07 6.70 -18.03
CA ALA A 213 4.99 7.81 -17.80
C ALA A 213 6.36 7.58 -18.44
N ASP A 214 6.80 6.31 -18.52
CA ASP A 214 8.16 5.92 -18.92
C ASP A 214 8.20 4.66 -19.81
N GLY A 215 7.08 4.30 -20.44
CA GLY A 215 6.95 3.05 -21.21
C GLY A 215 6.62 1.82 -20.38
N LEU A 216 6.61 1.91 -19.05
CA LEU A 216 6.33 0.79 -18.14
C LEU A 216 5.25 1.13 -17.11
N HIS A 217 5.45 2.21 -16.35
CA HIS A 217 4.61 2.60 -15.22
C HIS A 217 3.44 3.47 -15.68
N ALA A 218 2.28 3.29 -15.07
CA ALA A 218 1.09 4.09 -15.35
C ALA A 218 1.37 5.59 -15.10
N GLY A 219 0.76 6.46 -15.91
CA GLY A 219 0.72 7.90 -15.63
C GLY A 219 -0.40 8.28 -14.65
N PRO A 220 -0.48 9.55 -14.21
CA PRO A 220 -1.47 10.01 -13.23
C PRO A 220 -2.93 9.70 -13.61
N LEU A 221 -3.30 9.89 -14.89
CA LEU A 221 -4.65 9.61 -15.37
C LEU A 221 -5.01 8.11 -15.28
N ALA A 222 -4.09 7.24 -15.67
CA ALA A 222 -4.28 5.80 -15.57
C ALA A 222 -4.33 5.33 -14.11
N TYR A 223 -3.53 5.94 -13.21
CA TYR A 223 -3.62 5.66 -11.78
C TYR A 223 -4.98 6.03 -11.16
N ARG A 224 -5.66 7.09 -11.66
CA ARG A 224 -7.04 7.39 -11.25
C ARG A 224 -8.03 6.32 -11.69
N GLU A 225 -7.87 5.76 -12.89
CA GLU A 225 -8.68 4.63 -13.36
C GLU A 225 -8.44 3.37 -12.51
N ILE A 226 -7.17 3.08 -12.20
CA ILE A 226 -6.78 1.97 -11.29
C ILE A 226 -7.42 2.16 -9.92
N ALA A 227 -7.36 3.37 -9.35
CA ALA A 227 -8.03 3.69 -8.09
C ALA A 227 -9.55 3.47 -8.18
N GLY A 228 -10.18 3.85 -9.29
CA GLY A 228 -11.61 3.60 -9.53
C GLY A 228 -11.95 2.10 -9.54
N MET A 229 -11.11 1.27 -10.17
CA MET A 229 -11.25 -0.19 -10.11
C MET A 229 -11.14 -0.70 -8.67
N TRP A 230 -10.07 -0.36 -7.95
CA TRP A 230 -9.88 -0.81 -6.57
C TRP A 230 -11.05 -0.40 -5.67
N ALA A 231 -11.49 0.85 -5.76
CA ALA A 231 -12.61 1.35 -4.98
C ALA A 231 -13.90 0.58 -5.28
N GLY A 232 -14.23 0.34 -6.56
CA GLY A 232 -15.42 -0.42 -6.92
C GLY A 232 -15.41 -1.86 -6.40
N ARG A 233 -14.24 -2.50 -6.35
CA ARG A 233 -14.05 -3.84 -5.76
C ARG A 233 -14.27 -3.83 -4.24
N ILE A 234 -13.65 -2.88 -3.54
CA ILE A 234 -13.83 -2.67 -2.10
C ILE A 234 -15.29 -2.38 -1.75
N GLU A 235 -15.92 -1.44 -2.46
CA GLU A 235 -17.32 -1.04 -2.26
C GLU A 235 -18.26 -2.26 -2.42
N THR A 236 -18.10 -3.03 -3.50
CA THR A 236 -18.88 -4.26 -3.73
C THR A 236 -18.69 -5.28 -2.60
N TRP A 237 -17.45 -5.43 -2.09
CA TRP A 237 -17.18 -6.33 -0.97
C TRP A 237 -17.84 -5.87 0.33
N LEU A 238 -17.77 -4.56 0.65
CA LEU A 238 -18.42 -3.97 1.82
C LEU A 238 -19.94 -4.17 1.78
N ASP A 239 -20.58 -3.92 0.63
CA ASP A 239 -22.02 -4.10 0.46
C ASP A 239 -22.45 -5.55 0.70
N ARG A 240 -21.69 -6.52 0.16
CA ARG A 240 -21.93 -7.95 0.39
C ARG A 240 -21.80 -8.33 1.87
N ARG A 241 -20.84 -7.74 2.59
CA ARG A 241 -20.63 -7.99 4.02
C ARG A 241 -21.77 -7.39 4.86
N ALA A 242 -22.22 -6.19 4.52
CA ALA A 242 -23.37 -5.56 5.18
C ALA A 242 -24.65 -6.40 4.99
N ALA A 243 -24.93 -6.85 3.77
CA ALA A 243 -26.10 -7.69 3.48
C ALA A 243 -26.11 -9.01 4.27
N ARG A 244 -24.94 -9.66 4.43
CA ARG A 244 -24.81 -10.91 5.23
C ARG A 244 -25.04 -10.71 6.72
N ARG A 245 -24.72 -9.52 7.26
CA ARG A 245 -24.98 -9.21 8.67
C ARG A 245 -26.47 -9.05 8.94
N LEU A 246 -27.23 -8.53 7.97
CA LEU A 246 -28.67 -8.32 8.08
C LEU A 246 -29.49 -9.62 7.95
N THR A 247 -28.92 -10.69 7.37
CA THR A 247 -29.63 -11.93 7.07
C THR A 247 -29.31 -13.10 8.00
N ARG A 248 -28.40 -12.94 8.98
CA ARG A 248 -28.18 -13.97 10.02
C ARG A 248 -29.26 -13.86 11.10
N PRO A 249 -30.03 -14.93 11.40
CA PRO A 249 -30.90 -14.95 12.57
C PRO A 249 -30.04 -14.82 13.85
N ALA A 250 -30.59 -14.11 14.84
CA ALA A 250 -29.96 -13.84 16.13
C ALA A 250 -29.68 -15.13 16.91
#